data_AF-A0AAW9W8L1-F1
#
_entry.id   AF-A0AAW9W8L1-F1
#
_cell.length_a   1.000
_cell.length_b   1.000
_cell.length_c   1.000
_cell.angle_alpha   90.00
_cell.angle_beta   90.00
_cell.angle_gamma   90.00
#
_symmetry.space_group_name_H-M   'P 1'
#
loop_
_entity.id
_entity.type
_entity.pdbx_description
1 polymer ?
#
loop_
_entity_poly.entity_id
_entity_poly.type
_entity_poly.pdbx_seq_one_letter_code
_entity_poly.pdbx_strand_id
1 'polypeptide(L)'
;VFVLAYGFGIGNVPWQQGELFAIETRAIGTSIATAVNWSCTLIIGATYLSLVRAATSSGAFGFYAGLCAIGFVFCLCCFPDTRQLSL
;
A
#
# COMPACT_ATOMS: atom_id res chain seq x y z
N VAL A 1 9.77 -11.47 -16.07
CA VAL A 1 8.50 -10.92 -16.62
C VAL A 1 7.69 -10.18 -15.54
N PHE A 2 7.31 -10.82 -14.42
CA PHE A 2 6.55 -10.17 -13.34
C PHE A 2 7.18 -8.87 -12.79
N VAL A 3 8.45 -8.90 -12.38
CA VAL A 3 9.14 -7.73 -11.79
C VAL A 3 9.22 -6.56 -12.78
N LEU A 4 9.46 -6.85 -14.07
CA LEU A 4 9.52 -5.83 -15.12
C LEU A 4 8.15 -5.17 -15.35
N ALA A 5 7.09 -5.98 -15.47
CA ALA A 5 5.73 -5.47 -15.64
C ALA A 5 5.24 -4.68 -14.41
N TYR A 6 5.60 -5.14 -13.20
CA TYR A 6 5.31 -4.43 -11.96
C TYR A 6 6.04 -3.09 -11.89
N GLY A 7 7.33 -3.07 -12.23
CA GLY A 7 8.15 -1.87 -12.25
C GLY A 7 7.63 -0.81 -13.23
N PHE A 8 7.31 -1.19 -14.47
CA PHE A 8 6.77 -0.24 -15.46
C PHE A 8 5.29 0.12 -15.23
N GLY A 9 4.52 -0.74 -14.56
CA GLY A 9 3.11 -0.54 -14.30
C GLY A 9 2.84 0.17 -12.98
N ILE A 10 1.96 -0.45 -12.17
CA ILE A 10 1.45 0.14 -10.93
C ILE A 10 2.50 0.29 -9.81
N GLY A 11 3.68 -0.33 -9.95
CA GLY A 11 4.69 -0.35 -8.89
C GLY A 11 5.35 1.00 -8.63
N ASN A 12 5.37 1.91 -9.62
CA ASN A 12 5.92 3.27 -9.46
C ASN A 12 4.91 4.27 -8.87
N VAL A 13 3.60 4.02 -9.03
CA VAL A 13 2.54 4.97 -8.65
C VAL A 13 2.59 5.35 -7.17
N PRO A 14 2.77 4.43 -6.20
CA PRO A 14 2.87 4.78 -4.79
C PRO A 14 4.11 5.63 -4.48
N TRP A 15 5.17 5.55 -5.28
CA TRP A 15 6.40 6.32 -5.06
C TRP A 15 6.28 7.76 -5.54
N GLN A 16 5.24 8.09 -6.31
CA GLN A 16 4.87 9.47 -6.65
C GLN A 16 4.03 10.16 -5.56
N GLN A 17 3.83 9.50 -4.40
CA GLN A 17 3.09 10.03 -3.24
C GLN A 17 3.51 11.46 -2.81
N GLY A 18 4.75 11.87 -3.06
CA GLY A 18 5.22 13.22 -2.75
C GLY A 18 4.45 14.34 -3.45
N GLU A 19 3.84 14.04 -4.60
CA GLU A 19 3.03 15.00 -5.37
C GLU A 19 1.67 15.28 -4.73
N LEU A 20 1.18 14.37 -3.88
CA LEU A 20 -0.08 14.53 -3.15
C LEU A 20 0.03 15.54 -2.00
N PHE A 21 1.24 15.89 -1.59
CA PHE A 21 1.50 16.79 -0.48
C PHE A 21 1.92 18.20 -0.97
N ALA A 22 1.45 19.23 -0.26
CA ALA A 22 1.91 20.60 -0.46
C ALA A 22 3.42 20.71 -0.23
N ILE A 23 4.09 21.65 -0.91
CA ILE A 23 5.56 21.78 -0.90
C ILE A 23 6.11 21.88 0.53
N GLU A 24 5.41 22.61 1.42
CA GLU A 24 5.82 22.85 2.80
C GLU A 24 5.82 21.57 3.66
N THR A 25 4.88 20.65 3.42
CA THR A 25 4.71 19.41 4.21
C THR A 25 5.18 18.15 3.47
N ARG A 26 5.61 18.28 2.21
CA ARG A 26 5.99 17.17 1.33
C ARG A 26 7.03 16.23 1.94
N ALA A 27 8.09 16.78 2.54
CA ALA A 27 9.15 15.97 3.13
C ALA A 27 8.64 15.11 4.30
N ILE A 28 7.82 15.70 5.18
CA ILE A 28 7.25 15.01 6.34
C ILE A 28 6.17 14.01 5.87
N GLY A 29 5.27 14.39 4.97
CA GLY A 29 4.23 13.51 4.43
C GLY A 29 4.82 12.28 3.74
N THR A 30 5.82 12.48 2.87
CA THR A 30 6.50 11.40 2.14
C THR A 30 7.28 10.47 3.08
N SER A 31 7.95 11.01 4.10
CA SER A 31 8.69 10.19 5.07
C SER A 31 7.77 9.33 5.93
N ILE A 32 6.64 9.87 6.38
CA ILE A 32 5.63 9.10 7.13
C ILE A 32 5.05 8.00 6.25
N ALA A 33 4.62 8.31 5.03
CA ALA A 33 4.04 7.31 4.14
C ALA A 33 5.05 6.21 3.74
N THR A 34 6.32 6.57 3.57
CA THR A 34 7.42 5.58 3.41
C THR A 34 7.61 4.74 4.67
N ALA A 35 7.63 5.34 5.86
CA ALA A 35 7.77 4.62 7.12
C ALA A 35 6.61 3.64 7.35
N VAL A 36 5.37 4.03 7.00
CA VAL A 36 4.20 3.15 7.05
C VAL A 36 4.36 1.97 6.10
N ASN A 37 4.79 2.19 4.85
CA ASN A 37 5.02 1.12 3.88
C ASN A 37 6.01 0.06 4.38
N TRP A 38 7.18 0.50 4.88
CA TRP A 38 8.18 -0.42 5.41
C TRP A 38 7.70 -1.10 6.70
N SER A 39 6.97 -0.39 7.56
CA SER A 39 6.39 -0.96 8.77
C SER A 39 5.38 -2.07 8.44
N CYS A 40 4.49 -1.86 7.47
CA CYS A 40 3.59 -2.89 6.98
C CYS A 40 4.34 -4.09 6.40
N THR A 41 5.41 -3.85 5.64
CA THR A 41 6.27 -4.91 5.09
C THR A 41 6.92 -5.75 6.20
N LEU A 42 7.42 -5.11 7.24
CA LEU A 42 7.98 -5.79 8.43
C LEU A 42 6.91 -6.61 9.17
N ILE A 43 5.71 -6.05 9.37
CA ILE A 43 4.60 -6.75 10.01
C ILE A 43 4.25 -8.01 9.22
N ILE A 44 4.05 -7.89 7.91
CA ILE A 44 3.73 -9.04 7.05
C ILE A 44 4.84 -10.08 7.13
N GLY A 45 6.10 -9.67 7.04
CA GLY A 45 7.25 -10.58 7.17
C GLY A 45 7.27 -11.34 8.50
N ALA A 46 6.92 -10.66 9.61
CA ALA A 46 6.89 -11.26 10.93
C ALA A 46 5.67 -12.17 11.15
N THR A 47 4.50 -11.83 10.60
CA THR A 47 3.24 -12.55 10.89
C THR A 47 2.90 -13.61 9.86
N TYR A 48 3.45 -13.55 8.64
CA TYR A 48 3.13 -14.48 7.55
C TYR A 48 3.35 -15.94 7.95
N LEU A 49 4.51 -16.29 8.52
CA LEU A 49 4.80 -17.67 8.91
C LEU A 49 3.85 -18.18 10.01
N SER A 50 3.54 -17.34 10.98
CA SER A 50 2.58 -17.67 12.04
C SER A 50 1.18 -17.90 11.49
N LEU A 51 0.75 -17.08 10.53
CA LEU A 51 -0.57 -17.18 9.91
C LEU A 51 -0.69 -18.40 9.00
N VAL A 52 0.35 -18.72 8.24
CA VAL A 52 0.40 -19.94 7.40
C VAL A 52 0.31 -21.20 8.27
N ARG A 53 0.99 -21.22 9.43
CA ARG A 53 0.91 -22.35 10.38
C ARG A 53 -0.49 -22.50 11.00
N ALA A 54 -1.20 -21.39 11.24
CA ALA A 54 -2.51 -21.42 11.85
C ALA A 54 -3.65 -21.75 10.85
N ALA A 55 -3.56 -21.31 9.60
CA ALA A 55 -4.69 -21.32 8.67
C ALA A 55 -4.45 -21.99 7.32
N THR A 56 -3.21 -22.34 6.94
CA THR A 56 -2.73 -22.67 5.57
C THR A 56 -2.35 -21.46 4.71
N SER A 57 -1.51 -21.68 3.69
CA SER A 57 -1.05 -20.64 2.77
C SER A 57 -2.20 -19.90 2.07
N SER A 58 -3.25 -20.62 1.65
CA SER A 58 -4.42 -20.00 1.02
C SER A 58 -5.18 -19.10 1.99
N GLY A 59 -5.28 -19.49 3.26
CA GLY A 59 -5.91 -18.68 4.31
C GLY A 59 -5.12 -17.41 4.61
N ALA A 60 -3.78 -17.51 4.65
CA ALA A 60 -2.91 -16.35 4.84
C ALA A 60 -3.02 -15.34 3.69
N PHE A 61 -2.98 -15.80 2.44
CA PHE A 61 -3.19 -14.93 1.27
C PHE A 61 -4.59 -14.29 1.27
N GLY A 62 -5.64 -15.06 1.61
CA GLY A 62 -7.00 -14.55 1.72
C GLY A 62 -7.14 -13.44 2.78
N PHE A 63 -6.49 -13.60 3.94
CA PHE A 63 -6.47 -12.59 4.98
C PHE A 63 -5.83 -11.27 4.52
N TYR A 64 -4.64 -11.34 3.91
CA TYR A 64 -3.99 -10.14 3.37
C TYR A 64 -4.76 -9.51 2.21
N ALA A 65 -5.37 -10.32 1.35
CA ALA A 65 -6.26 -9.82 0.29
C ALA A 65 -7.46 -9.07 0.88
N GLY A 66 -8.04 -9.56 1.98
CA GLY A 66 -9.10 -8.87 2.71
C GLY A 66 -8.66 -7.52 3.27
N LEU A 67 -7.46 -7.44 3.86
CA LEU A 67 -6.89 -6.17 4.32
C LEU A 67 -6.68 -5.18 3.16
N CYS A 68 -6.20 -5.65 2.01
CA CYS A 68 -6.08 -4.82 0.80
C CYS A 68 -7.45 -4.33 0.31
N ALA A 69 -8.49 -5.18 0.33
CA ALA A 69 -9.84 -4.80 -0.07
C ALA A 69 -10.44 -3.73 0.86
N ILE A 70 -10.24 -3.86 2.18
CA ILE A 70 -10.66 -2.84 3.15
C ILE A 70 -9.94 -1.51 2.88
N GLY A 71 -8.62 -1.55 2.67
CA GLY A 71 -7.84 -0.37 2.31
C GLY A 71 -8.32 0.28 1.01
N PHE A 72 -8.67 -0.51 0.00
CA PHE A 72 -9.24 -0.02 -1.25
C PHE A 72 -10.58 0.68 -1.05
N VAL A 73 -11.50 0.08 -0.27
CA VAL A 73 -12.79 0.71 0.08
C VAL A 73 -12.56 2.00 0.87
N PHE A 74 -11.64 2.00 1.83
CA PHE A 74 -11.28 3.20 2.59
C PHE A 74 -10.79 4.32 1.67
N CYS A 75 -9.91 4.02 0.72
CA CYS A 75 -9.46 5.01 -0.27
C CYS A 75 -10.62 5.57 -1.10
N LEU A 76 -11.55 4.72 -1.55
CA LEU A 76 -12.72 5.16 -2.31
C LEU A 76 -13.67 6.06 -1.49
N CYS A 77 -13.85 5.78 -0.19
CA CYS A 77 -14.76 6.52 0.67
C CYS A 77 -14.15 7.81 1.24
N CYS A 78 -12.87 7.79 1.63
CA CYS A 78 -12.21 8.90 2.32
C CYS A 78 -11.46 9.85 1.38
N PHE A 79 -11.11 9.41 0.17
CA PHE A 79 -10.46 10.24 -0.84
C PHE A 79 -11.25 10.30 -2.16
N PRO A 80 -12.56 10.62 -2.13
CA PRO A 80 -13.37 10.70 -3.35
C PRO A 80 -12.87 11.82 -4.30
N ASP A 81 -12.25 12.86 -3.73
CA ASP A 81 -11.75 14.05 -4.45
C ASP A 81 -10.48 13.82 -5.27
N THR A 82 -9.76 12.71 -5.09
CA THR A 82 -8.64 12.34 -5.99
C THR A 82 -9.10 12.08 -7.43
N ARG A 83 -10.41 11.95 -7.66
CA ARG A 83 -11.03 11.87 -9.00
C ARG A 83 -11.18 13.23 -9.69
N GLN A 84 -11.05 14.34 -8.94
CA GLN A 84 -11.22 15.70 -9.43
C GLN A 84 -9.94 16.53 -9.42
N LEU A 85 -8.86 16.05 -8.79
CA LEU A 85 -7.53 16.63 -9.04
C LEU A 85 -7.10 16.28 -10.47
N SER A 86 -7.40 17.18 -11.41
CA SER A 86 -6.63 17.30 -12.64
C SER A 86 -5.20 17.70 -12.26
N LEU A 87 -4.24 16.87 -12.65
CA LEU A 87 -2.85 17.29 -12.83
C LEU A 87 -2.78 18.49 -13.78
#